data_AF-A0AAU1DAR9-F1
#
_entry.id   AF-A0AAU1DAR9-F1
#
_cell.length_a   1.000
_cell.length_b   1.000
_cell.length_c   1.000
_cell.angle_alpha   90.00
_cell.angle_beta   90.00
_cell.angle_gamma   90.00
#
_symmetry.space_group_name_H-M   'P 1'
#
loop_
_entity.id
_entity.type
_entity.pdbx_description
1 polymer ?
#
loop_
_entity_poly.entity_id
_entity_poly.type
_entity_poly.pdbx_seq_one_letter_code
_entity_poly.pdbx_strand_id
1 'polypeptide(L)'
;MNPVPLRLERTTDRYVHDDLLLRLGVYRHTCDSFYFANDDSVQAGQSVVDGLGRLLDQWGEHLQRLRPSGGNVFLPFDFSDEGTAWLRVSSPDGNRATIQAGCSGIQGWSFYPSDFAETAARVDDFDPFTDASVECELDDLITAVAQNRDSLTHRRK
;
A
#
# COMPACT_ATOMS: atom_id res chain seq x y z
N MET A 1 -9.87 11.67 -17.35
CA MET A 1 -9.00 11.24 -16.24
C MET A 1 -8.05 10.20 -16.80
N ASN A 2 -6.75 10.45 -16.69
CA ASN A 2 -5.77 9.41 -16.96
C ASN A 2 -5.69 8.52 -15.72
N PRO A 3 -5.79 7.18 -15.85
CA PRO A 3 -5.71 6.31 -14.69
C PRO A 3 -4.34 6.49 -14.02
N VAL A 4 -4.33 6.71 -12.70
CA VAL A 4 -3.08 6.71 -11.93
C VAL A 4 -2.44 5.34 -12.10
N PRO A 5 -1.16 5.26 -12.51
CA PRO A 5 -0.49 3.99 -12.77
C PRO A 5 -0.05 3.31 -11.45
N LEU A 6 -0.99 3.13 -10.51
CA LEU A 6 -0.82 2.40 -9.26
C LEU A 6 -1.70 1.14 -9.28
N ARG A 7 -1.07 -0.03 -9.22
CA ARG A 7 -1.77 -1.31 -9.18
C ARG A 7 -1.14 -2.24 -8.13
N LEU A 8 -1.95 -2.84 -7.28
CA LEU A 8 -1.59 -3.98 -6.45
C LEU A 8 -2.45 -5.17 -6.90
N GLU A 9 -1.81 -6.26 -7.32
CA GLU A 9 -2.50 -7.43 -7.84
C GLU A 9 -1.94 -8.73 -7.27
N ARG A 10 -2.79 -9.73 -7.06
CA ARG A 10 -2.33 -11.10 -6.81
C ARG A 10 -1.88 -11.74 -8.12
N THR A 11 -0.70 -12.33 -8.13
CA THR A 11 -0.13 -13.03 -9.29
C THR A 11 -0.50 -14.52 -9.27
N THR A 12 -0.77 -15.08 -8.08
CA THR A 12 -1.18 -16.47 -7.86
C THR A 12 -1.96 -16.60 -6.55
N ASP A 13 -2.80 -17.63 -6.45
CA ASP A 13 -3.52 -17.99 -5.22
C ASP A 13 -2.93 -19.23 -4.53
N ARG A 14 -1.84 -19.79 -5.06
CA ARG A 14 -1.32 -21.11 -4.64
C ARG A 14 -0.37 -21.05 -3.46
N TYR A 15 0.33 -19.94 -3.29
CA TYR A 15 1.37 -19.73 -2.29
C TYR A 15 1.25 -18.30 -1.75
N VAL A 16 1.99 -18.01 -0.67
CA VAL A 16 2.00 -16.70 0.01
C VAL A 16 3.34 -15.97 -0.12
N HIS A 17 4.22 -16.50 -0.97
CA HIS A 17 5.50 -15.90 -1.34
C HIS A 17 5.47 -15.57 -2.83
N ASP A 18 6.03 -14.43 -3.20
CA ASP A 18 6.05 -13.86 -4.55
C ASP A 18 4.68 -13.79 -5.22
N ASP A 19 3.61 -13.69 -4.41
CA ASP A 19 2.22 -13.80 -4.86
C ASP A 19 1.51 -12.46 -5.04
N LEU A 20 2.19 -11.35 -4.75
CA LEU A 20 1.73 -9.99 -4.99
C LEU A 20 2.65 -9.26 -5.97
N LEU A 21 2.07 -8.34 -6.73
CA LEU A 21 2.81 -7.43 -7.59
C LEU A 21 2.29 -6.00 -7.42
N LEU A 22 3.14 -5.12 -6.91
CA LEU A 22 2.93 -3.68 -6.95
C LEU A 22 3.49 -3.12 -8.26
N ARG A 23 2.72 -2.27 -8.93
CA ARG A 23 3.13 -1.46 -10.08
C ARG A 23 2.92 0.01 -9.74
N LEU A 24 3.95 0.82 -9.94
CA LEU A 24 3.91 2.28 -9.82
C LEU A 24 4.59 2.91 -11.05
N GLY A 25 3.81 3.34 -12.04
CA GLY A 25 4.37 3.78 -13.31
C GLY A 25 5.13 2.64 -14.00
N VAL A 26 6.44 2.83 -14.18
CA VAL A 26 7.35 1.79 -14.72
C VAL A 26 7.93 0.88 -13.64
N TYR A 27 7.90 1.31 -12.37
CA TYR A 27 8.39 0.54 -11.24
C TYR A 27 7.49 -0.68 -10.99
N ARG A 28 8.13 -1.81 -10.66
CA ARG A 28 7.49 -3.08 -10.35
C ARG A 28 8.19 -3.73 -9.18
N HIS A 29 7.42 -4.23 -8.23
CA HIS A 29 7.92 -4.93 -7.05
C HIS A 29 7.08 -6.16 -6.78
N THR A 30 7.72 -7.31 -6.71
CA THR A 30 7.07 -8.56 -6.28
C THR A 30 7.12 -8.60 -4.76
N CYS A 31 5.98 -8.87 -4.13
CA CYS A 31 5.82 -8.90 -2.68
C CYS A 31 5.24 -10.23 -2.22
N ASP A 32 5.32 -10.45 -0.90
CA ASP A 32 4.75 -11.61 -0.23
C ASP A 32 3.44 -11.26 0.47
N SER A 33 2.45 -12.15 0.39
CA SER A 33 1.26 -12.10 1.26
C SER A 33 1.42 -12.87 2.57
N PHE A 34 2.60 -13.43 2.85
CA PHE A 34 2.89 -14.24 4.05
C PHE A 34 2.43 -13.58 5.35
N TYR A 35 2.75 -12.30 5.54
CA TYR A 35 2.36 -11.57 6.76
C TYR A 35 0.86 -11.31 6.88
N PHE A 36 0.10 -11.33 5.78
CA PHE A 36 -1.36 -11.29 5.81
C PHE A 36 -1.96 -12.63 6.25
N ALA A 37 -1.32 -13.75 5.91
CA ALA A 37 -1.76 -15.06 6.35
C ALA A 37 -1.53 -15.30 7.85
N ASN A 38 -0.58 -14.54 8.45
CA ASN A 38 -0.25 -14.60 9.87
C ASN A 38 -0.83 -13.42 10.68
N ASP A 39 -1.64 -12.56 10.06
CA ASP A 39 -2.28 -11.44 10.74
C ASP A 39 -3.47 -11.96 11.56
N ASP A 40 -3.26 -12.08 12.87
CA ASP A 40 -4.26 -12.56 13.84
C ASP A 40 -5.01 -11.42 14.54
N SER A 41 -4.85 -10.17 14.06
CA SER A 41 -5.61 -9.05 14.58
C SER A 41 -7.11 -9.18 14.27
N VAL A 42 -7.93 -8.46 15.03
CA VAL A 42 -9.38 -8.46 14.85
C VAL A 42 -9.78 -7.84 13.50
N GLN A 43 -8.92 -7.02 12.91
CA GLN A 43 -9.15 -6.30 11.65
C GLN A 43 -8.80 -7.12 10.40
N ALA A 44 -8.04 -8.22 10.51
CA ALA A 44 -7.49 -8.97 9.38
C ALA A 44 -8.54 -9.70 8.51
N GLY A 45 -9.73 -9.96 9.05
CA GLY A 45 -10.73 -10.80 8.41
C GLY A 45 -10.40 -12.28 8.50
N GLN A 46 -10.89 -13.10 7.56
CA GLN A 46 -10.76 -14.56 7.61
C GLN A 46 -9.79 -15.13 6.57
N SER A 47 -9.27 -14.29 5.68
CA SER A 47 -8.43 -14.70 4.56
C SER A 47 -7.43 -13.61 4.17
N VAL A 48 -6.37 -13.99 3.46
CA VAL A 48 -5.41 -13.04 2.86
C VAL A 48 -6.10 -11.97 2.02
N VAL A 49 -7.18 -12.35 1.30
CA VAL A 49 -7.95 -11.40 0.47
C VAL A 49 -8.66 -10.37 1.34
N ASP A 50 -9.19 -10.77 2.49
CA ASP A 50 -9.82 -9.83 3.44
C ASP A 50 -8.77 -8.87 4.01
N GLY A 51 -7.60 -9.40 4.39
CA GLY A 51 -6.48 -8.59 4.88
C GLY A 51 -5.96 -7.58 3.85
N LEU A 52 -5.83 -7.99 2.58
CA LEU A 52 -5.49 -7.09 1.48
C LEU A 52 -6.57 -6.04 1.23
N GLY A 53 -7.85 -6.43 1.33
CA GLY A 53 -8.96 -5.49 1.28
C GLY A 53 -8.85 -4.45 2.38
N ARG A 54 -8.61 -4.88 3.62
CA ARG A 54 -8.42 -4.01 4.78
C ARG A 54 -7.21 -3.09 4.64
N LEU A 55 -6.09 -3.58 4.11
CA LEU A 55 -4.91 -2.75 3.81
C LEU A 55 -5.27 -1.59 2.89
N LEU A 56 -6.00 -1.86 1.80
CA LEU A 56 -6.36 -0.84 0.83
C LEU A 56 -7.44 0.12 1.35
N ASP A 57 -8.35 -0.36 2.21
CA ASP A 57 -9.27 0.52 2.93
C ASP A 57 -8.48 1.51 3.82
N GLN A 58 -7.47 1.04 4.56
CA GLN A 58 -6.56 1.91 5.34
C GLN A 58 -5.75 2.87 4.48
N TRP A 59 -5.29 2.44 3.31
CA TRP A 59 -4.64 3.35 2.36
C TRP A 59 -5.57 4.48 1.97
N GLY A 60 -6.83 4.17 1.64
CA GLY A 60 -7.86 5.16 1.37
C GLY A 60 -8.07 6.12 2.55
N GLU A 61 -8.20 5.60 3.77
CA GLU A 61 -8.34 6.41 4.99
C GLU A 61 -7.17 7.38 5.18
N HIS A 62 -5.92 6.93 4.96
CA HIS A 62 -4.72 7.75 5.07
C HIS A 62 -4.67 8.83 3.97
N LEU A 63 -5.00 8.48 2.73
CA LEU A 63 -5.05 9.44 1.63
C LEU A 63 -6.11 10.52 1.84
N GLN A 64 -7.27 10.19 2.42
CA GLN A 64 -8.30 11.17 2.74
C GLN A 64 -7.83 12.21 3.77
N ARG A 65 -6.90 11.85 4.67
CA ARG A 65 -6.34 12.80 5.66
C ARG A 65 -5.46 13.88 5.02
N LEU A 66 -4.99 13.68 3.79
CA LEU A 66 -4.27 14.71 3.04
C LEU A 66 -5.20 15.84 2.57
N ARG A 67 -6.53 15.67 2.63
CA ARG A 67 -7.49 16.72 2.32
C ARG A 67 -7.89 17.52 3.56
N PRO A 68 -8.20 18.82 3.42
CA PRO A 68 -7.87 19.69 2.29
C PRO A 68 -6.46 20.30 2.42
N SER A 69 -5.78 20.06 3.54
CA SER A 69 -4.63 20.86 3.98
C SER A 69 -3.28 20.35 3.48
N GLY A 70 -3.25 19.21 2.81
CA GLY A 70 -2.03 18.54 2.42
C GLY A 70 -1.31 17.82 3.55
N GLY A 71 -0.12 17.30 3.26
CA GLY A 71 0.73 16.57 4.18
C GLY A 71 1.46 15.41 3.52
N ASN A 72 1.92 14.48 4.37
CA ASN A 72 2.59 13.26 3.97
C ASN A 72 1.95 12.06 4.68
N VAL A 73 1.80 10.94 3.97
CA VAL A 73 1.44 9.64 4.56
C VAL A 73 2.31 8.53 3.99
N PHE A 74 2.45 7.45 4.75
CA PHE A 74 3.15 6.24 4.35
C PHE A 74 2.17 5.06 4.28
N LEU A 75 2.25 4.29 3.19
CA LEU A 75 1.36 3.18 2.89
C LEU A 75 2.19 1.90 2.65
N PRO A 76 2.17 0.89 3.54
CA PRO A 76 3.02 -0.28 3.42
C PRO A 76 2.47 -1.25 2.37
N PHE A 77 3.35 -1.89 1.60
CA PHE A 77 2.96 -2.85 0.57
C PHE A 77 3.79 -4.14 0.52
N ASP A 78 4.91 -4.20 1.24
CA ASP A 78 5.74 -5.41 1.36
C ASP A 78 6.34 -5.52 2.76
N PHE A 79 6.33 -6.74 3.29
CA PHE A 79 6.63 -7.05 4.68
C PHE A 79 7.66 -8.18 4.73
N SER A 80 8.84 -7.89 5.27
CA SER A 80 9.93 -8.87 5.41
C SER A 80 10.56 -8.78 6.79
N ASP A 81 11.29 -9.83 7.18
CA ASP A 81 11.98 -9.87 8.48
C ASP A 81 13.05 -8.78 8.64
N GLU A 82 13.63 -8.34 7.52
CA GLU A 82 14.76 -7.40 7.48
C GLU A 82 14.34 -5.95 7.20
N GLY A 83 13.06 -5.73 6.84
CA GLY A 83 12.54 -4.40 6.51
C GLY A 83 11.19 -4.44 5.82
N THR A 84 10.67 -3.26 5.49
CA THR A 84 9.36 -3.09 4.85
C THR A 84 9.45 -2.14 3.67
N ALA A 85 8.60 -2.34 2.67
CA ALA A 85 8.46 -1.41 1.56
C ALA A 85 7.17 -0.58 1.68
N TRP A 86 7.29 0.70 1.36
CA TRP A 86 6.26 1.71 1.57
C TRP A 86 6.10 2.60 0.35
N LEU A 87 4.88 3.07 0.12
CA LEU A 87 4.61 4.25 -0.70
C LEU A 87 4.58 5.47 0.23
N ARG A 88 5.49 6.42 0.01
CA ARG A 88 5.35 7.78 0.53
C ARG A 88 4.46 8.57 -0.41
N VAL A 89 3.36 9.10 0.11
CA VAL A 89 2.49 10.01 -0.63
C VAL A 89 2.59 11.39 -0.03
N SER A 90 3.04 12.34 -0.84
CA SER A 90 3.20 13.74 -0.48
C SER A 90 2.24 14.59 -1.30
N SER A 91 1.38 15.35 -0.62
CA SER A 91 0.49 16.32 -1.26
C SER A 91 0.58 17.64 -0.51
N PRO A 92 1.41 18.61 -0.93
CA PRO A 92 1.62 19.84 -0.18
C PRO A 92 0.37 20.72 -0.04
N ASP A 93 -0.55 20.63 -1.01
CA ASP A 93 -1.74 21.48 -1.13
C ASP A 93 -3.06 20.70 -0.99
N GLY A 94 -3.00 19.39 -0.75
CA GLY A 94 -4.17 18.52 -0.67
C GLY A 94 -4.87 18.28 -2.01
N ASN A 95 -4.26 18.67 -3.14
CA ASN A 95 -4.81 18.48 -4.47
C ASN A 95 -3.92 17.60 -5.36
N ARG A 96 -2.64 17.96 -5.53
CA ARG A 96 -1.69 17.14 -6.29
C ARG A 96 -0.86 16.26 -5.38
N ALA A 97 -0.62 15.02 -5.78
CA ALA A 97 0.14 14.05 -5.01
C ALA A 97 1.34 13.53 -5.80
N THR A 98 2.48 13.43 -5.12
CA THR A 98 3.63 12.63 -5.54
C THR A 98 3.63 11.34 -4.75
N ILE A 99 3.66 10.22 -5.46
CA ILE A 99 3.74 8.87 -4.88
C ILE A 99 5.15 8.37 -5.17
N GLN A 100 5.87 7.96 -4.13
CA GLN A 100 7.22 7.40 -4.26
C GLN A 100 7.32 6.09 -3.51
N ALA A 101 7.80 5.03 -4.17
CA ALA A 101 8.14 3.78 -3.50
C ALA A 101 9.52 3.86 -2.85
N GLY A 102 9.67 3.20 -1.71
CA GLY A 102 10.92 3.09 -0.97
C GLY A 102 10.82 2.03 0.12
N CYS A 103 11.84 1.95 0.95
CA CYS A 103 11.89 1.04 2.09
C CYS A 103 12.11 1.77 3.41
N SER A 104 11.91 1.04 4.49
CA SER A 104 12.24 1.41 5.86
C SER A 104 12.82 0.18 6.58
N GLY A 105 13.69 0.40 7.56
CA GLY A 105 14.23 -0.65 8.41
C GLY A 105 13.22 -1.22 9.42
N ILE A 106 11.98 -0.74 9.41
CA ILE A 106 10.90 -1.32 10.21
C ILE A 106 10.63 -2.76 9.75
N GLN A 107 10.69 -3.70 10.69
CA GLN A 107 10.56 -5.12 10.44
C GLN A 107 9.10 -5.51 10.24
N GLY A 108 8.80 -6.35 9.25
CA GLY A 108 7.43 -6.74 8.89
C GLY A 108 6.67 -7.48 9.99
N TRP A 109 7.37 -8.20 10.88
CA TRP A 109 6.76 -8.87 12.03
C TRP A 109 6.42 -7.93 13.19
N SER A 110 6.85 -6.67 13.16
CA SER A 110 6.65 -5.76 14.29
C SER A 110 5.28 -5.09 14.31
N PHE A 111 4.43 -5.32 13.29
CA PHE A 111 3.08 -4.77 13.20
C PHE A 111 2.22 -5.60 12.23
N TYR A 112 0.91 -5.43 12.32
CA TYR A 112 -0.06 -6.13 11.48
C TYR A 112 -0.35 -5.34 10.20
N PRO A 113 -0.34 -5.99 9.01
CA PRO A 113 -0.76 -5.33 7.77
C PRO A 113 -2.16 -4.70 7.84
N SER A 114 -3.08 -5.31 8.58
CA SER A 114 -4.46 -4.82 8.76
C SER A 114 -4.64 -3.69 9.81
N ASP A 115 -3.56 -3.32 10.50
CA ASP A 115 -3.50 -2.21 11.46
C ASP A 115 -2.11 -1.56 11.50
N PHE A 116 -1.78 -0.75 10.49
CA PHE A 116 -0.44 -0.17 10.33
C PHE A 116 -0.35 1.29 10.78
N ALA A 117 -1.44 1.91 11.22
CA ALA A 117 -1.54 3.37 11.33
C ALA A 117 -0.50 3.98 12.28
N GLU A 118 -0.26 3.35 13.44
CA GLU A 118 0.77 3.78 14.40
C GLU A 118 2.18 3.65 13.79
N THR A 119 2.46 2.54 13.10
CA THR A 119 3.74 2.30 12.43
C THR A 119 4.00 3.32 11.32
N ALA A 120 3.01 3.61 10.48
CA ALA A 120 3.13 4.62 9.43
C ALA A 120 3.49 6.02 9.97
N ALA A 121 3.00 6.38 11.15
CA ALA A 121 3.33 7.67 11.78
C ALA A 121 4.78 7.74 12.30
N ARG A 122 5.46 6.60 12.40
CA ARG A 122 6.81 6.47 12.95
C ARG A 122 7.89 6.22 11.90
N VAL A 123 7.53 6.16 10.61
CA VAL A 123 8.50 6.04 9.52
C VAL A 123 9.33 7.32 9.44
N ASP A 124 10.59 7.26 9.87
CA ASP A 124 11.55 8.37 9.87
C ASP A 124 12.82 8.08 9.06
N ASP A 125 13.01 6.84 8.62
CA ASP A 125 14.18 6.32 7.90
C ASP A 125 13.87 5.92 6.44
N PHE A 126 12.80 6.48 5.86
CA PHE A 126 12.36 6.15 4.51
C PHE A 126 13.46 6.40 3.46
N ASP A 127 13.87 5.33 2.78
CA ASP A 127 14.85 5.37 1.69
C ASP A 127 14.16 5.11 0.33
N PRO A 128 14.07 6.11 -0.57
CA PRO A 128 13.36 5.98 -1.82
C PRO A 128 14.10 5.09 -2.83
N PHE A 129 13.33 4.25 -3.54
CA PHE A 129 13.86 3.52 -4.68
C PHE A 129 14.08 4.47 -5.87
N THR A 130 15.13 4.20 -6.65
CA THR A 130 15.46 4.98 -7.85
C THR A 130 14.35 4.87 -8.91
N ASP A 131 13.96 6.01 -9.50
CA ASP A 131 12.95 6.12 -10.55
C ASP A 131 11.57 5.50 -10.23
N ALA A 132 11.26 5.35 -8.93
CA ALA A 132 10.01 4.75 -8.46
C ALA A 132 9.00 5.81 -7.99
N SER A 133 8.76 6.83 -8.82
CA SER A 133 7.89 7.96 -8.48
C SER A 133 6.91 8.33 -9.59
N VAL A 134 5.70 8.74 -9.20
CA VAL A 134 4.64 9.20 -10.10
C VAL A 134 3.93 10.42 -9.49
N GLU A 135 3.59 11.40 -10.33
CA GLU A 135 2.70 12.50 -9.97
C GLU A 135 1.28 12.27 -10.49
N CYS A 136 0.28 12.65 -9.71
CA CYS A 136 -1.13 12.57 -10.08
C CYS A 136 -1.99 13.56 -9.27
N GLU A 137 -3.28 13.63 -9.58
CA GLU A 137 -4.26 14.27 -8.69
C GLU A 137 -4.59 13.31 -7.52
N LEU A 138 -4.71 13.85 -6.30
CA LEU A 138 -5.01 13.08 -5.09
C LEU A 138 -6.36 12.34 -5.21
N ASP A 139 -7.34 12.96 -5.86
CA ASP A 139 -8.66 12.38 -6.09
C ASP A 139 -8.61 11.17 -7.02
N ASP A 140 -7.78 11.24 -8.06
CA ASP A 140 -7.55 10.13 -8.97
C ASP A 140 -6.80 8.99 -8.26
N LEU A 141 -5.87 9.30 -7.35
CA LEU A 141 -5.17 8.31 -6.53
C LEU A 141 -6.11 7.59 -5.56
N ILE A 142 -6.95 8.32 -4.83
CA ILE A 142 -7.97 7.74 -3.94
C ILE A 142 -8.90 6.81 -4.73
N THR A 143 -9.32 7.24 -5.92
CA THR A 143 -10.14 6.42 -6.82
C THR A 143 -9.40 5.17 -7.28
N ALA A 144 -8.11 5.28 -7.63
CA ALA A 144 -7.30 4.14 -8.03
C ALA A 144 -7.14 3.12 -6.89
N VAL A 145 -6.91 3.57 -5.65
CA VAL A 145 -6.84 2.68 -4.46
C VAL A 145 -8.16 1.94 -4.24
N ALA A 146 -9.30 2.62 -4.34
CA ALA A 146 -10.61 1.98 -4.27
C ALA A 146 -10.82 0.92 -5.37
N GLN A 147 -10.41 1.22 -6.61
CA GLN A 147 -10.48 0.27 -7.72
C GLN A 147 -9.57 -0.95 -7.53
N ASN A 148 -8.38 -0.77 -6.92
CA ASN A 148 -7.50 -1.88 -6.53
C ASN A 148 -8.19 -2.78 -5.51
N ARG A 149 -8.81 -2.18 -4.49
CA ARG A 149 -9.53 -2.88 -3.43
C ARG A 149 -10.67 -3.71 -3.99
N ASP A 150 -11.49 -3.11 -4.86
CA ASP A 150 -12.59 -3.83 -5.49
C ASP A 150 -12.08 -4.95 -6.41
N SER A 151 -11.00 -4.70 -7.16
CA SER A 151 -10.42 -5.73 -8.03
C SER A 151 -9.88 -6.95 -7.28
N LEU A 152 -9.29 -6.75 -6.10
CA LEU A 152 -8.74 -7.84 -5.28
C LEU A 152 -9.83 -8.63 -4.55
N THR A 153 -10.89 -7.95 -4.11
CA THR A 153 -11.96 -8.56 -3.32
C THR A 153 -13.07 -9.19 -4.18
N HIS A 154 -13.18 -8.81 -5.45
CA HIS A 154 -14.09 -9.48 -6.39
C HIS A 154 -13.48 -10.81 -6.84
N ARG A 155 -14.08 -11.92 -6.38
CA ARG A 155 -13.78 -13.26 -6.90
C ARG A 155 -13.96 -13.27 -8.41
N ARG A 156 -12.89 -13.54 -9.16
CA ARG A 156 -13.02 -14.01 -10.53
C ARG A 156 -13.78 -15.33 -10.47
N LYS A 157 -15.02 -15.33 -10.97
CA LYS A 157 -15.84 -16.54 -11.12
C LYS A 157 -15.20 -17.50 -12.10
#